data_AF-A0A9D0Y1J3-F1
#
_entry.id   AF-A0A9D0Y1J3-F1
#
_cell.length_a   1.000
_cell.length_b   1.000
_cell.length_c   1.000
_cell.angle_alpha   90.00
_cell.angle_beta   90.00
_cell.angle_gamma   90.00
#
_symmetry.space_group_name_H-M   'P 1'
#
loop_
_entity.id
_entity.type
_entity.pdbx_description
1 polymer ?
#
loop_
_entity_poly.entity_id
_entity_poly.type
_entity_poly.pdbx_seq_one_letter_code
_entity_poly.pdbx_strand_id
1 'polypeptide(L)'
;MDDRRLLLTSEEKDIKIEYFLKNKTFESGMITYENAVPELYSKEKLAFDHSLIILDGITRLRNKADYTDIVFNLMGEEFTLPDLQIVYEIVLGRKLYKKNFRDKIKDKLIKTGEEGRSIRGNRMSALYTYKRIWR
;
A
#
# COMPACT_ATOMS: atom_id res chain seq x y z
N MET A 1 8.49 -3.81 5.08
CA MET A 1 8.41 -2.38 5.44
C MET A 1 8.22 -2.37 6.95
N ASP A 2 8.92 -1.54 7.69
CA ASP A 2 8.76 -1.53 9.15
C ASP A 2 7.40 -0.89 9.48
N ASP A 3 6.41 -1.72 9.79
CA ASP A 3 5.05 -1.29 10.15
C ASP A 3 5.00 -0.54 11.50
N ARG A 4 6.15 -0.25 12.11
CA ARG A 4 6.26 0.51 13.36
C ARG A 4 6.69 1.96 13.17
N ARG A 5 6.83 2.43 11.92
CA ARG A 5 7.23 3.82 11.65
C ARG A 5 6.50 4.42 10.46
N LEU A 6 6.17 5.71 10.59
CA LEU A 6 5.71 6.56 9.50
C LEU A 6 6.80 7.59 9.21
N LEU A 7 7.41 7.48 8.03
CA LEU A 7 8.48 8.36 7.57
C LEU A 7 7.99 9.16 6.36
N LEU A 8 8.05 10.48 6.47
CA LEU A 8 7.79 11.41 5.37
C LEU A 8 9.05 12.21 5.08
N THR A 9 9.42 12.29 3.81
CA THR A 9 10.61 13.01 3.33
C THR A 9 10.22 13.95 2.20
N SER A 10 10.80 15.14 2.18
CA SER A 10 10.70 16.07 1.06
C SER A 10 12.10 16.37 0.55
N GLU A 11 12.39 15.97 -0.69
CA GLU A 11 13.68 16.24 -1.33
C GLU A 11 13.86 17.74 -1.63
N GLU A 12 12.77 18.44 -1.97
CA GLU A 12 12.79 19.87 -2.30
C GLU A 12 13.16 20.75 -1.09
N LYS A 13 12.70 20.37 0.11
CA LYS A 13 12.86 21.17 1.33
C LYS A 13 13.92 20.63 2.29
N ASP A 14 14.54 19.49 1.97
CA ASP A 14 15.43 18.74 2.86
C ASP A 14 14.82 18.50 4.26
N ILE A 15 13.53 18.15 4.28
CA ILE A 15 12.78 17.89 5.51
C ILE A 15 12.54 16.40 5.67
N LYS A 16 12.80 15.90 6.88
CA LYS A 16 12.49 14.54 7.32
C LYS A 16 11.58 14.57 8.56
N ILE A 17 10.38 14.04 8.41
CA ILE A 17 9.41 13.88 9.50
C ILE A 17 9.24 12.39 9.80
N GLU A 18 9.49 11.99 11.04
CA GLU A 18 9.47 10.59 11.48
C GLU A 18 8.58 10.44 12.71
N TYR A 19 7.67 9.47 12.65
CA TYR A 19 6.83 9.04 13.76
C TYR A 19 7.03 7.55 14.03
N PHE A 20 7.07 7.16 15.30
CA PHE A 20 6.96 5.76 15.70
C PHE A 20 5.51 5.41 16.01
N LEU A 21 5.09 4.22 15.60
CA LEU A 21 3.75 3.72 15.86
C LEU A 21 3.76 2.92 17.16
N LYS A 22 3.01 3.39 18.17
CA LYS A 22 2.80 2.69 19.43
C LYS A 22 1.36 2.24 19.54
N ASN A 23 1.14 1.00 19.97
CA ASN A 23 -0.19 0.55 20.34
C ASN A 23 -0.62 1.24 21.61
N LYS A 24 -1.78 1.88 21.58
CA LYS A 24 -2.46 2.40 22.76
C LYS A 24 -3.80 1.71 22.91
N THR A 25 -4.12 1.41 24.15
CA THR A 25 -5.43 0.93 24.55
C THR A 25 -6.36 2.12 24.72
N PHE A 26 -7.52 2.05 24.11
CA PHE A 26 -8.58 3.04 24.19
C PHE A 26 -9.81 2.39 24.83
N GLU A 27 -10.43 3.14 25.73
CA GLU A 27 -11.66 2.73 26.40
C GLU A 27 -12.82 3.56 25.85
N SER A 28 -13.86 2.88 25.35
CA SER A 28 -15.10 3.52 24.89
C SER A 28 -16.27 2.89 25.62
N GLY A 29 -16.42 3.23 26.90
CA GLY A 29 -17.49 2.72 27.76
C GLY A 29 -17.35 1.23 28.03
N MET A 30 -18.05 0.40 27.27
CA MET A 30 -18.07 -1.06 27.45
C MET A 30 -17.03 -1.81 26.62
N ILE A 31 -16.38 -1.14 25.65
CA ILE A 31 -15.37 -1.77 24.80
C ILE A 31 -13.99 -1.19 25.07
N THR A 32 -13.02 -2.09 25.11
CA THR A 32 -11.60 -1.76 25.12
C THR A 32 -11.03 -2.23 23.79
N TYR A 33 -10.33 -1.36 23.08
CA TYR A 33 -9.67 -1.72 21.82
C TYR A 33 -8.27 -1.14 21.76
N GLU A 34 -7.38 -1.80 21.03
CA GLU A 34 -6.03 -1.33 20.78
C GLU A 34 -5.95 -0.70 19.40
N ASN A 35 -5.32 0.47 19.31
CA ASN A 35 -5.03 1.12 18.04
C ASN A 35 -3.61 1.70 18.04
N ALA A 36 -2.98 1.70 16.87
CA ALA A 36 -1.69 2.33 16.67
C ALA A 36 -1.84 3.87 16.67
N VAL A 37 -0.94 4.55 17.36
CA VAL A 37 -0.88 6.02 17.44
C VAL A 37 0.53 6.47 17.03
N PRO A 38 0.64 7.48 16.15
CA PRO A 38 1.93 8.05 15.78
C PRO A 38 2.47 8.94 16.90
N GLU A 39 3.68 8.62 17.36
CA GLU A 39 4.46 9.40 18.31
C GLU A 39 5.63 10.07 17.58
N LEU A 40 5.70 11.39 17.66
CA LEU A 40 6.71 12.18 16.95
C LEU A 40 8.13 11.82 17.43
N TYR A 41 9.02 11.54 16.49
CA TYR A 41 10.44 11.29 16.75
C TYR A 41 11.36 12.39 16.19
N SER A 42 10.98 13.03 15.09
CA SER A 42 11.74 14.11 14.47
C SER A 42 11.47 15.48 15.09
N LYS A 43 12.32 16.46 14.77
CA LYS A 43 12.15 17.87 15.18
C LYS A 43 10.92 18.52 14.53
N GLU A 44 10.68 18.22 13.27
CA GLU A 44 9.53 18.72 12.52
C GLU A 44 8.35 17.77 12.60
N LYS A 45 7.13 18.31 12.57
CA LYS A 45 5.87 17.56 12.63
C LYS A 45 4.89 18.04 11.58
N LEU A 46 4.02 17.14 11.14
CA LEU A 46 2.84 17.49 10.37
C LEU A 46 1.90 18.36 11.21
N ALA A 47 1.13 19.22 10.52
CA ALA A 47 0.13 20.05 11.14
C ALA A 47 -1.02 19.20 11.72
N PHE A 48 -1.63 19.70 12.80
CA PHE A 48 -2.82 19.13 13.44
C PHE A 48 -2.69 17.62 13.71
N ASP A 49 -3.68 16.84 13.28
CA ASP A 49 -3.82 15.40 13.39
C ASP A 49 -3.51 14.68 12.06
N HIS A 50 -2.81 15.33 11.12
CA HIS A 50 -2.53 14.75 9.81
C HIS A 50 -1.78 13.42 9.89
N SER A 51 -0.92 13.21 10.89
CA SER A 51 -0.27 11.91 11.10
C SER A 51 -1.26 10.78 11.41
N LEU A 52 -2.33 11.07 12.15
CA LEU A 52 -3.43 10.13 12.42
C LEU A 52 -4.25 9.86 11.15
N ILE A 53 -4.59 10.91 10.40
CA ILE A 53 -5.35 10.79 9.15
C ILE A 53 -4.60 9.92 8.13
N ILE A 54 -3.29 10.13 7.99
CA ILE A 54 -2.45 9.33 7.08
C ILE A 54 -2.40 7.86 7.55
N LEU A 55 -2.18 7.63 8.85
CA LEU A 55 -2.16 6.28 9.41
C LEU A 55 -3.49 5.54 9.20
N ASP A 56 -4.61 6.20 9.45
CA ASP A 56 -5.95 5.63 9.23
C ASP A 56 -6.19 5.34 7.74
N GLY A 57 -5.82 6.28 6.85
CA GLY A 57 -5.92 6.10 5.40
C GLY A 57 -5.14 4.88 4.90
N ILE A 58 -3.89 4.71 5.35
CA ILE A 58 -3.06 3.54 5.02
C ILE A 58 -3.69 2.25 5.56
N THR A 59 -4.16 2.27 6.81
CA THR A 59 -4.81 1.11 7.46
C THR A 59 -6.08 0.69 6.72
N ARG A 60 -6.91 1.66 6.34
CA ARG A 60 -8.13 1.43 5.57
C ARG A 60 -7.84 0.90 4.17
N LEU A 61 -6.82 1.44 3.51
CA LEU A 61 -6.39 0.96 2.19
C LEU A 61 -5.92 -0.49 2.28
N ARG A 62 -5.09 -0.84 3.27
CA ARG A 62 -4.63 -2.21 3.55
C ARG A 62 -5.79 -3.18 3.75
N ASN A 63 -6.70 -2.85 4.67
CA ASN A 63 -7.85 -3.68 4.97
C ASN A 63 -8.70 -3.94 3.73
N LYS A 64 -8.93 -2.89 2.92
CA LYS A 64 -9.72 -3.00 1.69
C LYS A 64 -8.99 -3.75 0.56
N ALA A 65 -7.67 -3.65 0.48
CA ALA A 65 -6.86 -4.35 -0.52
C ALA A 65 -6.87 -5.87 -0.37
N ASP A 66 -7.13 -6.41 0.82
CA ASP A 66 -7.15 -7.85 1.04
C ASP A 66 -8.33 -8.54 0.31
N TYR A 67 -9.51 -7.90 0.27
CA TYR A 67 -10.76 -8.46 -0.25
C TYR A 67 -11.37 -7.72 -1.45
N THR A 68 -10.79 -6.60 -1.89
CA THR A 68 -11.26 -5.86 -3.08
C THR A 68 -10.16 -5.69 -4.13
N ASP A 69 -10.56 -5.15 -5.28
CA ASP A 69 -9.69 -4.84 -6.41
C ASP A 69 -9.16 -3.39 -6.39
N ILE A 70 -9.22 -2.72 -5.24
CA ILE A 70 -8.82 -1.30 -5.13
C ILE A 70 -7.38 -1.03 -5.57
N VAL A 71 -6.48 -2.01 -5.45
CA VAL A 71 -5.07 -1.87 -5.83
C VAL A 71 -4.92 -1.66 -7.34
N PHE A 72 -5.84 -2.16 -8.17
CA PHE A 72 -5.81 -1.91 -9.61
C PHE A 72 -5.99 -0.43 -9.96
N ASN A 73 -6.65 0.36 -9.09
CA ASN A 73 -6.79 1.80 -9.29
C ASN A 73 -5.48 2.57 -9.06
N LEU A 74 -4.46 1.92 -8.48
CA LEU A 74 -3.12 2.49 -8.31
C LEU A 74 -2.20 2.14 -9.49
N MET A 75 -2.67 1.32 -10.42
CA MET A 75 -1.93 0.94 -11.62
C MET A 75 -2.33 1.85 -12.79
N GLY A 76 -1.45 1.96 -13.77
CA GLY A 76 -1.81 2.52 -15.09
C GLY A 76 -2.79 1.62 -15.85
N GLU A 77 -3.19 2.05 -17.04
CA GLU A 77 -4.08 1.27 -17.92
C GLU A 77 -3.49 -0.10 -18.31
N GLU A 78 -2.17 -0.13 -18.49
CA GLU A 78 -1.38 -1.33 -18.73
C GLU A 78 -0.28 -1.47 -17.69
N PHE A 79 -0.02 -2.71 -17.28
CA PHE A 79 1.00 -3.01 -16.29
C PHE A 79 1.55 -4.42 -16.43
N THR A 80 2.75 -4.62 -15.90
CA THR A 80 3.34 -5.96 -15.82
C THR A 80 2.87 -6.66 -14.53
N LEU A 81 2.76 -7.99 -14.59
CA LEU A 81 2.41 -8.79 -13.42
C LEU A 81 3.40 -8.68 -12.24
N PRO A 82 4.73 -8.62 -12.47
CA PRO A 82 5.69 -8.33 -11.40
C PRO A 82 5.49 -6.97 -10.72
N ASP A 83 5.10 -5.94 -11.47
CA ASP A 83 4.86 -4.59 -10.92
C ASP A 83 3.56 -4.56 -10.11
N LEU A 84 2.49 -5.19 -10.60
CA LEU A 84 1.27 -5.37 -9.82
C LEU A 84 1.55 -6.05 -8.49
N GLN A 85 2.39 -7.10 -8.47
CA GLN A 85 2.79 -7.76 -7.23
C GLN A 85 3.52 -6.79 -6.28
N ILE A 86 4.42 -5.93 -6.79
CA ILE A 86 5.11 -4.93 -5.97
C ILE A 86 4.11 -3.99 -5.32
N VAL A 87 3.15 -3.46 -6.07
CA VAL A 87 2.18 -2.51 -5.53
C VAL A 87 1.31 -3.18 -4.45
N TYR A 88 0.87 -4.42 -4.66
CA TYR A 88 0.18 -5.19 -3.61
C TYR A 88 1.05 -5.40 -2.36
N GLU A 89 2.33 -5.75 -2.53
CA GLU A 89 3.26 -5.93 -1.39
C GLU A 89 3.50 -4.64 -0.61
N ILE A 90 3.58 -3.49 -1.30
CA ILE A 90 3.74 -2.17 -0.70
C ILE A 90 2.49 -1.81 0.10
N VAL A 91 1.32 -1.92 -0.53
CA VAL A 91 0.04 -1.62 0.11
C VAL A 91 -0.12 -2.49 1.36
N LEU A 92 0.02 -3.81 1.23
CA LEU A 92 -0.18 -4.77 2.32
C LEU A 92 0.93 -4.76 3.39
N GLY A 93 2.06 -4.10 3.16
CA GLY A 93 3.20 -4.08 4.08
C GLY A 93 3.99 -5.40 4.17
N ARG A 94 3.58 -6.46 3.46
CA ARG A 94 4.16 -7.82 3.52
C ARG A 94 4.51 -8.37 2.15
N LYS A 95 5.49 -9.28 2.10
CA LYS A 95 5.83 -10.01 0.87
C LYS A 95 4.76 -11.03 0.50
N LEU A 96 4.52 -11.20 -0.80
CA LEU A 96 3.56 -12.17 -1.31
C LEU A 96 4.29 -13.32 -2.01
N TYR A 97 3.81 -14.53 -1.78
CA TYR A 97 4.33 -15.68 -2.51
C TYR A 97 3.86 -15.63 -3.97
N LYS A 98 4.82 -15.69 -4.89
CA LYS A 98 4.58 -15.46 -6.33
C LYS A 98 3.50 -16.36 -6.92
N LYS A 99 3.47 -17.66 -6.57
CA LYS A 99 2.48 -18.61 -7.10
C LYS A 99 1.07 -18.26 -6.61
N ASN A 100 0.89 -18.12 -5.30
CA ASN A 100 -0.40 -17.79 -4.70
C ASN A 100 -0.94 -16.45 -5.22
N PHE A 101 -0.06 -15.46 -5.41
CA PHE A 101 -0.45 -14.18 -5.99
C PHE A 101 -1.00 -14.35 -7.40
N ARG A 102 -0.26 -15.06 -8.27
CA ARG A 102 -0.69 -15.35 -9.65
C ARG A 102 -2.03 -16.09 -9.69
N ASP A 103 -2.19 -17.09 -8.85
CA ASP A 103 -3.42 -17.87 -8.77
C ASP A 103 -4.61 -17.00 -8.32
N LYS A 104 -4.40 -16.05 -7.39
CA LYS A 104 -5.44 -15.14 -6.88
C LYS A 104 -5.92 -14.13 -7.92
N ILE A 105 -5.05 -13.67 -8.81
CA ILE A 105 -5.32 -12.53 -9.70
C ILE A 105 -5.61 -12.92 -11.15
N LYS A 106 -5.30 -14.15 -11.58
CA LYS A 106 -5.36 -14.59 -12.99
C LYS A 106 -6.69 -14.26 -13.68
N ASP A 107 -7.82 -14.41 -12.98
CA ASP A 107 -9.16 -14.25 -13.56
C ASP A 107 -9.58 -12.78 -13.69
N LYS A 108 -8.75 -11.86 -13.18
CA LYS A 108 -8.95 -10.41 -13.18
C LYS A 108 -8.13 -9.69 -14.25
N LEU A 109 -7.32 -10.43 -15.02
CA LEU A 109 -6.40 -9.85 -16.01
C LEU A 109 -6.82 -10.19 -17.44
N ILE A 110 -6.57 -9.24 -18.34
CA ILE A 110 -6.64 -9.44 -19.79
C ILE A 110 -5.23 -9.20 -20.33
N LYS A 111 -4.67 -10.18 -21.06
CA LYS A 111 -3.36 -10.04 -21.70
C LYS A 111 -3.49 -9.15 -22.93
N THR A 112 -2.63 -8.15 -23.07
CA THR A 112 -2.70 -7.19 -24.20
C THR A 112 -2.04 -7.74 -25.46
N GLY A 113 -1.09 -8.67 -25.30
CA GLY A 113 -0.26 -9.19 -26.40
C GLY A 113 1.06 -8.45 -26.56
N GLU A 114 1.21 -7.31 -25.88
CA GLU A 114 2.42 -6.50 -25.87
C GLU A 114 3.34 -6.85 -24.69
N GLU A 115 4.57 -6.35 -24.73
CA GLU A 115 5.51 -6.43 -23.63
C GLU A 115 6.03 -5.06 -23.22
N GLY A 116 6.25 -4.88 -21.93
CA GLY A 116 6.77 -3.65 -21.34
C GLY A 116 7.91 -3.94 -20.38
N ARG A 117 8.68 -2.89 -20.07
CA ARG A 117 9.73 -2.99 -19.05
C ARG A 117 9.13 -2.98 -17.67
N SER A 118 9.30 -4.09 -16.95
CA SER A 118 8.94 -4.20 -15.54
C SER A 118 9.87 -3.33 -14.69
N ILE A 119 9.30 -2.53 -13.79
CA ILE A 119 10.05 -1.78 -12.75
C ILE A 119 10.85 -2.78 -11.90
N ARG A 120 10.28 -3.96 -11.65
CA ARG A 120 11.01 -5.08 -11.04
C ARG A 120 12.11 -5.61 -11.96
N GLY A 121 13.35 -5.17 -11.72
CA GLY A 121 14.54 -5.75 -12.35
C GLY A 121 14.73 -5.41 -13.83
N ASN A 122 14.02 -4.40 -14.35
CA ASN A 122 14.16 -3.85 -15.70
C ASN A 122 14.09 -4.90 -16.83
N ARG A 123 13.24 -5.93 -16.64
CA ARG A 123 13.09 -7.04 -17.59
C ARG A 123 11.86 -6.81 -18.46
N MET A 124 11.93 -7.24 -19.72
CA MET A 124 10.75 -7.27 -20.58
C MET A 124 9.74 -8.30 -20.03
N SER A 125 8.47 -7.94 -20.00
CA SER A 125 7.40 -8.78 -19.46
C SER A 125 6.08 -8.46 -20.13
N ALA A 126 5.25 -9.49 -20.33
CA ALA A 126 3.92 -9.32 -20.89
C ALA A 126 3.09 -8.27 -20.13
N LEU A 127 2.41 -7.42 -20.89
CA LEU A 127 1.48 -6.42 -20.38
C LEU A 127 0.07 -7.00 -20.22
N TYR A 128 -0.60 -6.50 -19.19
CA TYR A 128 -1.96 -6.85 -18.82
C TYR A 128 -2.75 -5.58 -18.55
N THR A 129 -4.06 -5.66 -18.76
CA THR A 129 -5.02 -4.68 -18.27
C THR A 129 -5.99 -5.33 -17.28
N TYR A 130 -6.62 -4.52 -16.43
CA TYR A 130 -7.59 -4.99 -15.44
C TYR A 130 -8.95 -5.26 -16.09
N LYS A 131 -9.47 -6.47 -15.89
CA LYS A 131 -10.82 -6.86 -16.32
C LYS A 131 -11.86 -6.17 -15.44
N ARG A 132 -12.29 -4.97 -15.83
CA ARG A 132 -13.40 -4.28 -15.17
C ARG A 132 -14.71 -5.01 -15.46
N ILE A 133 -15.21 -5.74 -14.48
CA ILE A 133 -16.60 -6.21 -14.48
C ILE A 133 -17.41 -5.05 -13.95
N TRP A 134 -17.99 -4.24 -14.84
CA TRP A 134 -18.92 -3.19 -14.44
C TRP A 134 -20.08 -3.81 -13.64
N ARG A 135 -20.42 -3.18 -12.51
CA ARG A 135 -21.69 -3.33 -11.81
C ARG A 135 -22.63 -2.23 -12.27
#